data_AF-A0A1B6AK93-F1
#
_entry.id   AF-A0A1B6AK93-F1
#
_cell.length_a   1.000
_cell.length_b   1.000
_cell.length_c   1.000
_cell.angle_alpha   90.00
_cell.angle_beta   90.00
_cell.angle_gamma   90.00
#
_symmetry.space_group_name_H-M   'P 1'
#
loop_
_entity.id
_entity.type
_entity.pdbx_description
1 polymer ?
#
loop_
_entity_poly.entity_id
_entity_poly.type
_entity_poly.pdbx_seq_one_letter_code
_entity_poly.pdbx_strand_id
1 'polypeptide(L)'
;MNDSAVITLYLARRDAYAAFLNAVDEERTVIWHREAGRYETDAAAIAAIDRVYDVTRARFNVIDLEGVGPVKEGRALVERLADMEKGDPKQPAWADFKKAREDFVSAASRYLQGLIPEARS
;
A
#
# COMPACT_ATOMS: atom_id res chain seq x y z
N MET A 1 7.38 5.65 -28.27
CA MET A 1 8.11 4.81 -27.30
C MET A 1 8.34 3.48 -27.99
N ASN A 2 9.55 2.89 -27.95
CA ASN A 2 9.71 1.53 -28.47
C ASN A 2 9.06 0.53 -27.49
N ASP A 3 8.66 -0.65 -27.97
CA ASP A 3 7.93 -1.63 -27.15
C ASP A 3 8.74 -2.10 -25.93
N SER A 4 10.07 -2.15 -26.05
CA SER A 4 10.98 -2.49 -24.95
C SER A 4 10.92 -1.50 -23.78
N ALA A 5 10.85 -0.20 -24.05
CA ALA A 5 10.72 0.83 -23.03
C ALA A 5 9.36 0.78 -22.33
N VAL A 6 8.28 0.48 -23.07
CA VAL A 6 6.94 0.30 -22.51
C VAL A 6 6.90 -0.90 -21.57
N ILE A 7 7.45 -2.05 -21.99
CA ILE A 7 7.52 -3.27 -21.18
C ILE A 7 8.36 -3.03 -19.92
N THR A 8 9.51 -2.37 -20.04
CA THR A 8 10.38 -2.05 -18.89
C THR A 8 9.63 -1.20 -17.86
N LEU A 9 8.93 -0.17 -18.34
CA LEU A 9 8.17 0.72 -17.47
C LEU A 9 6.97 0.02 -16.82
N TYR A 10 6.27 -0.85 -17.56
CA TYR A 10 5.19 -1.69 -17.01
C TYR A 10 5.70 -2.56 -15.87
N LEU A 11 6.82 -3.27 -16.07
CA LEU A 11 7.39 -4.18 -15.07
C LEU A 11 7.86 -3.40 -13.83
N ALA A 12 8.59 -2.29 -14.03
CA ALA A 12 9.06 -1.46 -12.93
C ALA A 12 7.91 -0.95 -12.05
N ARG A 13 6.81 -0.49 -12.66
CA ARG A 13 5.64 0.00 -11.91
C ARG A 13 4.85 -1.12 -11.26
N ARG A 14 4.67 -2.25 -11.95
CA ARG A 14 4.02 -3.44 -11.36
C ARG A 14 4.75 -3.87 -10.09
N ASP A 15 6.07 -3.92 -10.14
CA ASP A 15 6.90 -4.34 -9.01
C ASP A 15 6.87 -3.30 -7.89
N ALA A 16 6.85 -1.99 -8.20
CA ALA A 16 6.67 -0.93 -7.22
C ALA A 16 5.30 -1.00 -6.52
N TYR A 17 4.21 -1.21 -7.26
CA TYR A 17 2.87 -1.34 -6.70
C TYR A 17 2.73 -2.61 -5.84
N ALA A 18 3.31 -3.72 -6.28
CA ALA A 18 3.34 -4.95 -5.49
C ALA A 18 4.16 -4.80 -4.20
N ALA A 19 5.31 -4.13 -4.26
CA ALA A 19 6.13 -3.87 -3.08
C ALA A 19 5.42 -2.97 -2.06
N PHE A 20 4.68 -1.96 -2.52
CA PHE A 20 3.85 -1.14 -1.65
C PHE A 20 2.70 -1.93 -1.01
N LEU A 21 1.98 -2.76 -1.78
CA LEU A 21 0.92 -3.61 -1.23
C LEU A 21 1.42 -4.58 -0.17
N ASN A 22 2.59 -5.20 -0.39
CA ASN A 22 3.19 -6.09 0.59
C ASN A 22 3.54 -5.36 1.89
N ALA A 23 4.11 -4.15 1.80
CA ALA A 23 4.43 -3.33 2.96
C ALA A 23 3.15 -2.94 3.74
N VAL A 24 2.10 -2.54 3.02
CA VAL A 24 0.79 -2.24 3.61
C VAL A 24 0.20 -3.46 4.33
N ASP A 25 0.25 -4.65 3.71
CA ASP A 25 -0.28 -5.87 4.31
C ASP A 25 0.53 -6.31 5.54
N GLU A 26 1.83 -6.05 5.56
CA GLU A 26 2.72 -6.29 6.71
C GLU A 26 2.42 -5.32 7.85
N GLU A 27 2.32 -4.02 7.59
CA GLU A 27 1.96 -3.00 8.58
C GLU A 27 0.59 -3.29 9.21
N ARG A 28 -0.38 -3.62 8.36
CA ARG A 28 -1.71 -4.06 8.78
C ARG A 28 -1.67 -5.29 9.69
N THR A 29 -0.79 -6.24 9.41
CA THR A 29 -0.60 -7.44 10.24
C THR A 29 -0.05 -7.07 11.63
N VAL A 30 0.93 -6.17 11.69
CA VAL A 30 1.52 -5.67 12.93
C VAL A 30 0.48 -4.92 13.79
N ILE A 31 -0.33 -4.05 13.17
CA ILE A 31 -1.43 -3.35 13.86
C ILE A 31 -2.39 -4.38 14.47
N TRP A 32 -2.80 -5.39 13.69
CA TRP A 32 -3.66 -6.46 14.20
C TRP A 32 -3.02 -7.26 15.34
N HIS A 33 -1.72 -7.56 15.27
CA HIS A 33 -1.01 -8.23 16.36
C HIS A 33 -1.01 -7.40 17.65
N ARG A 34 -0.88 -6.07 17.55
CA ARG A 34 -0.97 -5.16 18.69
C ARG A 34 -2.37 -5.18 19.30
N GLU A 35 -3.41 -5.04 18.48
CA GLU A 35 -4.81 -5.11 18.93
C GLU A 35 -5.13 -6.45 19.60
N ALA A 36 -4.58 -7.55 19.08
CA ALA A 36 -4.77 -8.89 19.62
C ALA A 36 -3.90 -9.19 20.85
N GLY A 37 -3.11 -8.23 21.36
CA GLY A 37 -2.26 -8.40 22.54
C GLY A 37 -1.15 -9.43 22.35
N ARG A 38 -0.63 -9.59 21.12
CA ARG A 38 0.36 -10.62 20.78
C ARG A 38 1.81 -10.22 21.04
N TYR A 39 2.05 -8.98 21.47
CA TYR A 39 3.38 -8.52 21.87
C TYR A 39 3.59 -8.68 23.37
N GLU A 40 4.80 -9.07 23.77
CA GLU A 40 5.16 -9.23 25.18
C GLU A 40 5.14 -7.91 25.97
N THR A 41 5.41 -6.80 25.29
CA THR A 41 5.44 -5.45 25.87
C THR A 41 4.93 -4.42 24.88
N ASP A 42 4.43 -3.30 25.39
CA ASP A 42 4.04 -2.14 24.56
C ASP A 42 5.22 -1.58 23.78
N ALA A 43 6.42 -1.59 24.37
CA ALA A 43 7.65 -1.16 23.70
C ALA A 43 7.97 -2.02 22.46
N ALA A 44 7.76 -3.33 22.55
CA ALA A 44 7.95 -4.23 21.41
C ALA A 44 6.91 -3.98 20.31
N ALA A 45 5.66 -3.69 20.69
CA ALA A 45 4.60 -3.34 19.73
C ALA A 45 4.91 -2.02 18.99
N ILE A 46 5.35 -0.99 19.71
CA ILE A 46 5.73 0.31 19.13
C ILE A 46 6.91 0.14 18.17
N ALA A 47 7.98 -0.54 18.60
CA ALA A 47 9.15 -0.77 17.74
C ALA A 47 8.82 -1.58 16.47
N ALA A 48 7.86 -2.51 16.56
CA ALA A 48 7.37 -3.24 15.39
C ALA A 48 6.60 -2.32 14.43
N ILE A 49 5.73 -1.45 14.95
CA ILE A 49 4.95 -0.48 14.16
C ILE A 49 5.87 0.52 13.46
N ASP A 50 6.80 1.13 14.19
CA ASP A 50 7.72 2.12 13.61
C ASP A 50 8.51 1.55 12.42
N ARG A 51 8.97 0.30 12.56
CA ARG A 51 9.71 -0.39 11.49
C ARG A 51 8.86 -0.58 10.23
N VAL A 52 7.64 -1.07 10.37
CA VAL A 52 6.77 -1.33 9.20
C VAL A 52 6.23 -0.03 8.61
N TYR A 53 5.96 0.98 9.43
CA TYR A 53 5.61 2.32 9.00
C TYR A 53 6.68 2.91 8.07
N ASP A 54 7.95 2.88 8.47
CA ASP A 54 9.06 3.40 7.66
C ASP A 54 9.15 2.69 6.29
N VAL A 55 8.94 1.37 6.28
CA VAL A 55 8.94 0.58 5.04
C VAL A 55 7.77 0.97 4.15
N THR A 56 6.55 1.04 4.68
CA THR A 56 5.36 1.45 3.91
C THR A 56 5.52 2.84 3.33
N ARG A 57 5.99 3.81 4.15
CA ARG A 57 6.26 5.18 3.70
C ARG A 57 7.32 5.21 2.60
N ALA A 58 8.41 4.47 2.74
CA ALA A 58 9.45 4.39 1.72
C ALA A 58 8.92 3.82 0.40
N ARG A 59 8.08 2.77 0.44
CA ARG A 59 7.46 2.20 -0.77
C ARG A 59 6.43 3.12 -1.40
N PHE A 60 5.62 3.80 -0.60
CA PHE A 60 4.68 4.79 -1.10
C PHE A 60 5.40 5.97 -1.77
N ASN A 61 6.50 6.45 -1.20
CA ASN A 61 7.26 7.57 -1.76
C ASN A 61 7.76 7.26 -3.19
N VAL A 62 8.07 6.02 -3.54
CA VAL A 62 8.43 5.64 -4.92
C VAL A 62 7.27 5.94 -5.88
N ILE A 63 6.03 5.65 -5.48
CA ILE A 63 4.81 5.91 -6.26
C ILE A 63 4.51 7.42 -6.29
N ASP A 64 4.61 8.10 -5.14
CA ASP A 64 4.29 9.52 -4.99
C ASP A 64 5.25 10.42 -5.80
N LEU A 65 6.55 10.08 -5.81
CA LEU A 65 7.57 10.78 -6.59
C LEU A 65 7.31 10.73 -8.09
N GLU A 66 6.71 9.64 -8.56
CA GLU A 66 6.35 9.49 -9.97
C GLU A 66 5.17 10.40 -10.37
N GLY A 67 4.27 10.67 -9.42
CA GLY A 67 3.12 11.56 -9.61
C GLY A 67 2.06 11.05 -10.60
N VAL A 68 2.14 9.78 -11.02
CA VAL A 68 1.22 9.15 -11.98
C VAL A 68 0.73 7.79 -11.48
N GLY A 69 -0.42 7.35 -11.98
CA GLY A 69 -1.03 6.10 -11.55
C GLY A 69 -1.82 6.24 -10.24
N PRO A 70 -1.81 5.23 -9.35
CA PRO A 70 -2.71 5.12 -8.20
C PRO A 70 -2.24 5.95 -6.98
N VAL A 71 -1.72 7.16 -7.20
CA VAL A 71 -1.13 8.00 -6.13
C VAL A 71 -2.17 8.37 -5.09
N LYS A 72 -3.37 8.78 -5.53
CA LYS A 72 -4.48 9.17 -4.66
C LYS A 72 -4.94 7.99 -3.81
N GLU A 73 -5.11 6.83 -4.43
CA GLU A 73 -5.54 5.60 -3.76
C GLU A 73 -4.46 5.09 -2.81
N GLY A 74 -3.18 5.21 -3.18
CA GLY A 74 -2.06 4.84 -2.31
C GLY A 74 -1.99 5.74 -1.07
N ARG A 75 -2.24 7.04 -1.24
CA ARG A 75 -2.32 7.99 -0.12
C ARG A 75 -3.48 7.66 0.81
N ALA A 76 -4.67 7.39 0.26
CA ALA A 76 -5.83 6.97 1.04
C ALA A 76 -5.54 5.69 1.83
N LEU A 77 -4.81 4.73 1.24
CA LEU A 77 -4.46 3.49 1.92
C LEU A 77 -3.52 3.70 3.11
N VAL A 78 -2.53 4.58 2.98
CA VAL A 78 -1.65 4.97 4.11
C VAL A 78 -2.41 5.74 5.18
N GLU A 79 -3.35 6.61 4.80
CA GLU A 79 -4.23 7.31 5.76
C GLU A 79 -5.08 6.32 6.56
N ARG A 80 -5.66 5.29 5.90
CA ARG A 80 -6.42 4.24 6.60
C ARG A 80 -5.57 3.41 7.57
N LEU A 81 -4.31 3.13 7.25
CA LEU A 81 -3.38 2.47 8.18
C LEU A 81 -3.15 3.33 9.43
N ALA A 82 -2.92 4.64 9.25
CA ALA A 82 -2.75 5.56 10.36
C ALA A 82 -4.03 5.70 11.21
N ASP A 83 -5.21 5.67 10.58
CA ASP A 83 -6.49 5.69 11.28
C ASP A 83 -6.70 4.42 12.11
N MET A 84 -6.30 3.25 11.59
CA MET A 84 -6.36 1.99 12.33
C MET A 84 -5.40 1.97 13.52
N GLU A 85 -4.21 2.53 13.38
CA GLU A 85 -3.23 2.62 14.48
C GLU A 85 -3.73 3.50 15.64
N LYS A 86 -4.43 4.59 15.32
CA LYS A 86 -4.92 5.59 16.29
C LYS A 86 -6.34 5.32 16.81
N GLY A 87 -7.09 4.47 16.11
CA GLY A 87 -8.51 4.23 16.35
C GLY A 87 -8.81 3.44 17.62
N ASP A 88 -10.10 3.35 17.97
CA ASP A 88 -10.57 2.46 19.02
C ASP A 88 -10.38 0.99 18.58
N PRO A 89 -9.59 0.17 19.31
CA PRO A 89 -9.42 -1.25 19.00
C PRO A 89 -10.72 -2.06 18.99
N LYS A 90 -11.82 -1.51 19.53
CA LYS A 90 -13.16 -2.12 19.53
C LYS A 90 -13.98 -1.79 18.29
N GLN A 91 -13.58 -0.78 17.50
CA GLN A 91 -14.19 -0.45 16.20
C GLN A 91 -13.12 -0.17 15.13
N PRO A 92 -12.21 -1.12 14.86
CA PRO A 92 -11.17 -0.89 13.88
C PRO A 92 -11.79 -0.73 12.48
N ALA A 93 -11.33 0.29 11.74
CA ALA A 93 -11.83 0.68 10.42
C ALA A 93 -11.45 -0.30 9.29
N TRP A 94 -11.54 -1.61 9.57
CA TRP A 94 -11.15 -2.70 8.68
C TRP A 94 -11.90 -2.69 7.35
N ALA A 95 -13.17 -2.29 7.36
CA ALA A 95 -13.97 -2.20 6.15
C ALA A 95 -13.41 -1.12 5.21
N ASP A 96 -13.10 0.05 5.77
CA ASP A 96 -12.55 1.18 5.00
C ASP A 96 -11.14 0.87 4.49
N PHE A 97 -10.30 0.19 5.29
CA PHE A 97 -9.00 -0.28 4.84
C PHE A 97 -9.11 -1.27 3.67
N LYS A 98 -9.97 -2.28 3.78
CA LYS A 98 -10.18 -3.27 2.71
C LYS A 98 -10.63 -2.58 1.42
N LYS A 99 -11.57 -1.65 1.55
CA LYS A 99 -12.06 -0.88 0.40
C LYS A 99 -10.96 -0.02 -0.22
N ALA A 100 -10.16 0.68 0.57
CA ALA A 100 -9.04 1.47 0.08
C ALA A 100 -7.99 0.59 -0.64
N ARG A 101 -7.74 -0.62 -0.13
CA ARG A 101 -6.84 -1.60 -0.77
C ARG A 101 -7.39 -2.07 -2.12
N GLU A 102 -8.67 -2.38 -2.20
CA GLU A 102 -9.35 -2.75 -3.46
C GLU A 102 -9.32 -1.62 -4.49
N ASP A 103 -9.50 -0.37 -4.04
CA ASP A 103 -9.42 0.82 -4.88
C ASP A 103 -8.01 1.01 -5.44
N PHE A 104 -6.98 0.85 -4.60
CA PHE A 104 -5.59 0.90 -5.04
C PHE A 104 -5.29 -0.17 -6.10
N VAL A 105 -5.67 -1.43 -5.85
CA VAL A 105 -5.45 -2.54 -6.80
C VAL A 105 -6.16 -2.26 -8.12
N SER A 106 -7.40 -1.77 -8.06
CA SER A 106 -8.18 -1.44 -9.24
C SER A 106 -7.54 -0.29 -10.05
N ALA A 107 -7.09 0.77 -9.39
CA ALA A 107 -6.44 1.90 -10.02
C ALA A 107 -5.07 1.53 -10.62
N ALA A 108 -4.27 0.75 -9.88
CA ALA A 108 -2.98 0.22 -10.33
C ALA A 108 -3.15 -0.66 -11.58
N SER A 109 -4.11 -1.58 -11.55
CA SER A 109 -4.40 -2.48 -12.68
C SER A 109 -4.82 -1.70 -13.93
N ARG A 110 -5.76 -0.76 -13.81
CA ARG A 110 -6.20 0.10 -14.92
C ARG A 110 -5.04 0.91 -15.50
N TYR A 111 -4.20 1.48 -14.63
CA TYR A 111 -3.05 2.26 -15.07
C TYR A 111 -2.06 1.38 -15.86
N LEU A 112 -1.71 0.21 -15.31
CA LEU A 112 -0.81 -0.74 -15.97
C LEU A 112 -1.36 -1.25 -17.31
N GLN A 113 -2.66 -1.55 -17.40
CA GLN A 113 -3.33 -1.90 -18.66
C GLN A 113 -3.23 -0.77 -19.68
N GLY A 114 -3.40 0.49 -19.25
CA GLY A 114 -3.28 1.66 -20.12
C GLY A 114 -1.88 1.89 -20.72
N LEU A 115 -0.84 1.28 -20.15
CA LEU A 115 0.53 1.31 -20.67
C LEU A 115 0.73 0.33 -21.84
N ILE A 116 -0.01 -0.78 -21.87
CA ILE A 116 0.13 -1.81 -22.92
C ILE A 116 -0.74 -1.39 -24.12
N PRO A 117 -0.17 -1.17 -25.32
CA PRO A 117 -0.91 -0.70 -26.49
C PRO A 117 -2.07 -1.61 -26.92
N GLU A 118 -1.91 -2.93 -26.72
CA GLU A 118 -2.87 -3.98 -27.10
C GLU A 118 -4.12 -4.02 -26.22
N ALA A 119 -4.10 -3.41 -25.03
CA ALA A 119 -5.26 -3.37 -24.13
C ALA A 119 -6.29 -2.28 -24.49
N ARG A 120 -6.12 -1.61 -25.65
CA ARG A 120 -6.99 -0.52 -26.13
C ARG A 120 -7.96 -0.92 -27.24
N SER A 121 -7.99 -2.20 -27.63
CA SER A 121 -8.89 -2.76 -28.65
C SER A 121 -10.21 -3.25 -28.06
#